data_AF-A0A4T2GZ98-F1
#
_entry.id   AF-A0A4T2GZ98-F1
#
_cell.length_a   1.000
_cell.length_b   1.000
_cell.length_c   1.000
_cell.angle_alpha   90.00
_cell.angle_beta   90.00
_cell.angle_gamma   90.00
#
_symmetry.space_group_name_H-M   'P 1'
#
loop_
_entity.id
_entity.type
_entity.pdbx_description
1 polymer ?
#
loop_
_entity_poly.entity_id
_entity_poly.type
_entity_poly.pdbx_seq_one_letter_code
_entity_poly.pdbx_strand_id
1 'polypeptide(L)'
;MKHKFSKYFFIIVIIVTSSFLIFKVFNYYSQKTQYNSLENVFLEMNYAEVYSGSLKGLPDLSTVLGSPQSFREPDQIIGLGIDGNLSDNESLQVIVGINETFIIEYWRLISENVYLYICYNYRERKLKETIEISNSDDSLAWAESGYWIDKKRGEMVNLQEYLESAYWFSSSKGLPSLQLTEKEELLNYLNTYGIDATWLREKSSYILNDVVLKTWFEKGSQRYSFDKLGDVKIIESSVLK
;
A
#
# COMPACT_ATOMS: atom_id res chain seq x y z
N MET A 1 59.39 28.11 6.40
CA MET A 1 58.27 27.35 7.00
C MET A 1 56.88 27.75 6.48
N LYS A 2 56.55 29.05 6.31
CA LYS A 2 55.20 29.51 5.88
C LYS A 2 54.71 28.98 4.51
N HIS A 3 55.58 28.89 3.50
CA HIS A 3 55.19 28.41 2.15
C HIS A 3 54.79 26.93 2.10
N LYS A 4 55.42 26.05 2.89
CA LYS A 4 55.07 24.62 2.92
C LYS A 4 53.70 24.42 3.57
N PHE A 5 53.42 25.11 4.68
CA PHE A 5 52.14 25.05 5.36
C PHE A 5 50.97 25.50 4.47
N SER A 6 51.14 26.60 3.72
CA SER A 6 50.15 27.09 2.76
C SER A 6 49.87 26.08 1.64
N LYS A 7 50.88 25.37 1.13
CA LYS A 7 50.71 24.35 0.09
C LYS A 7 49.93 23.14 0.59
N TYR A 8 50.27 22.63 1.78
CA TYR A 8 49.55 21.50 2.37
C TYR A 8 48.10 21.87 2.72
N PHE A 9 47.87 23.08 3.23
CA PHE A 9 46.52 23.58 3.47
C PHE A 9 45.68 23.61 2.18
N PHE A 10 46.24 24.14 1.08
CA PHE A 10 45.55 24.18 -0.21
C PHE A 10 45.23 22.78 -0.76
N ILE A 11 46.17 21.83 -0.62
CA ILE A 11 45.96 20.44 -1.00
C ILE A 11 44.83 19.81 -0.18
N ILE A 12 44.80 20.04 1.14
CA ILE A 12 43.73 19.55 2.03
C ILE A 12 42.38 20.12 1.61
N VAL A 13 42.30 21.44 1.32
CA VAL A 13 41.06 22.07 0.85
C VAL A 13 40.59 21.48 -0.47
N ILE A 14 41.49 21.22 -1.43
CA ILE A 14 41.16 20.58 -2.70
C ILE A 14 40.64 19.15 -2.47
N ILE A 15 41.29 18.37 -1.61
CA ILE A 15 40.85 17.01 -1.29
C ILE A 15 39.46 17.03 -0.67
N VAL A 16 39.24 17.85 0.35
CA VAL A 16 37.94 17.95 1.05
C VAL A 16 36.83 18.40 0.09
N THR A 17 37.08 19.43 -0.73
CA THR A 17 36.09 19.93 -1.69
C THR A 17 35.81 18.92 -2.80
N SER A 18 36.83 18.23 -3.31
CA SER A 18 36.68 17.17 -4.32
C SER A 18 35.91 15.98 -3.76
N SER A 19 36.24 15.51 -2.55
CA SER A 19 35.51 14.44 -1.87
C SER A 19 34.06 14.80 -1.62
N PHE A 20 33.77 16.04 -1.22
CA PHE A 20 32.40 16.53 -1.03
C PHE A 20 31.60 16.55 -2.34
N LEU A 21 32.22 16.97 -3.45
CA LEU A 21 31.60 16.94 -4.78
C LEU A 21 31.33 15.50 -5.23
N ILE A 22 32.30 14.60 -5.07
CA ILE A 22 32.14 13.17 -5.39
C ILE A 22 31.00 12.57 -4.57
N PHE A 23 30.93 12.85 -3.27
CA PHE A 23 29.84 12.40 -2.41
C PHE A 23 28.47 12.92 -2.86
N LYS A 24 28.36 14.20 -3.24
CA LYS A 24 27.12 14.77 -3.77
C LYS A 24 26.68 14.09 -5.07
N VAL A 25 27.62 13.85 -5.99
CA VAL A 25 27.36 13.17 -7.26
C VAL A 25 26.91 11.74 -7.01
N PHE A 26 27.63 11.00 -6.15
CA PHE A 26 27.28 9.65 -5.76
C PHE A 26 25.86 9.57 -5.16
N ASN A 27 25.56 10.43 -4.19
CA ASN A 27 24.23 10.48 -3.58
C ASN A 27 23.14 10.80 -4.61
N TYR A 28 23.38 11.74 -5.51
CA TYR A 28 22.42 12.06 -6.57
C TYR A 28 22.11 10.85 -7.47
N TYR A 29 23.15 10.13 -7.91
CA TYR A 29 22.94 8.94 -8.75
C TYR A 29 22.30 7.80 -7.97
N SER A 30 22.66 7.60 -6.70
CA SER A 30 22.07 6.59 -5.82
C SER A 30 20.56 6.85 -5.63
N GLN A 31 20.18 8.07 -5.23
CA GLN A 31 18.79 8.49 -5.09
C GLN A 31 18.01 8.32 -6.40
N LYS A 32 18.60 8.73 -7.52
CA LYS A 32 17.97 8.60 -8.84
C LYS A 32 17.78 7.13 -9.23
N THR A 33 18.75 6.27 -8.95
CA THR A 33 18.69 4.83 -9.26
C THR A 33 17.59 4.17 -8.43
N GLN A 34 17.55 4.46 -7.14
CA GLN A 34 16.53 3.94 -6.22
C GLN A 34 15.12 4.44 -6.59
N TYR A 35 14.98 5.71 -6.93
CA TYR A 35 13.68 6.21 -7.36
C TYR A 35 13.25 5.53 -8.66
N ASN A 36 14.15 5.43 -9.64
CA ASN A 36 13.87 4.77 -10.93
C ASN A 36 13.54 3.27 -10.82
N SER A 37 13.96 2.58 -9.76
CA SER A 37 13.62 1.15 -9.56
C SER A 37 12.19 0.93 -9.08
N LEU A 38 11.49 1.96 -8.59
CA LEU A 38 10.06 1.88 -8.33
C LEU A 38 9.36 2.00 -9.68
N GLU A 39 8.98 0.88 -10.29
CA GLU A 39 8.56 0.84 -11.69
C GLU A 39 7.10 1.26 -11.93
N ASN A 40 6.31 1.36 -10.87
CA ASN A 40 4.92 1.81 -10.91
C ASN A 40 4.52 2.61 -9.66
N VAL A 41 3.35 3.24 -9.72
CA VAL A 41 2.82 4.11 -8.66
C VAL A 41 2.68 3.40 -7.30
N PHE A 42 2.27 2.14 -7.26
CA PHE A 42 2.04 1.44 -6.00
C PHE A 42 3.34 1.08 -5.28
N LEU A 43 4.40 0.76 -6.03
CA LEU A 43 5.75 0.64 -5.48
C LEU A 43 6.26 1.98 -4.95
N GLU A 44 5.98 3.07 -5.65
CA GLU A 44 6.35 4.42 -5.20
C GLU A 44 5.64 4.79 -3.89
N MET A 45 4.33 4.55 -3.80
CA MET A 45 3.53 4.83 -2.60
C MET A 45 3.97 3.98 -1.41
N ASN A 46 4.16 2.66 -1.60
CA ASN A 46 4.67 1.79 -0.55
C ASN A 46 6.04 2.25 -0.06
N TYR A 47 6.97 2.52 -0.98
CA TYR A 47 8.33 2.93 -0.64
C TYR A 47 8.36 4.28 0.07
N ALA A 48 7.51 5.23 -0.36
CA ALA A 48 7.39 6.55 0.26
C ALA A 48 7.06 6.45 1.75
N GLU A 49 6.28 5.45 2.16
CA GLU A 49 5.95 5.23 3.57
C GLU A 49 7.00 4.38 4.29
N VAL A 50 7.30 3.19 3.77
CA VAL A 50 8.17 2.21 4.43
C VAL A 50 9.60 2.75 4.59
N TYR A 51 10.03 3.58 3.65
CA TYR A 51 11.33 4.24 3.67
C TYR A 51 11.17 5.77 3.73
N SER A 52 10.29 6.25 4.61
CA SER A 52 10.07 7.69 4.86
C SER A 52 11.37 8.49 4.92
N GLY A 53 11.39 9.63 4.22
CA GLY A 53 12.54 10.54 4.14
C GLY A 53 13.78 10.03 3.39
N SER A 54 13.80 8.78 2.92
CA SER A 54 14.96 8.20 2.21
C SER A 54 15.18 8.84 0.84
N LEU A 55 14.11 9.12 0.10
CA LEU A 55 14.16 9.76 -1.22
C LEU A 55 13.85 11.25 -1.13
N LYS A 56 14.81 12.07 -1.60
CA LYS A 56 14.67 13.52 -1.53
C LYS A 56 13.49 13.99 -2.38
N GLY A 57 12.52 14.62 -1.72
CA GLY A 57 11.35 15.23 -2.35
C GLY A 57 10.16 14.28 -2.54
N LEU A 58 10.32 12.99 -2.23
CA LEU A 58 9.19 12.07 -2.15
C LEU A 58 8.57 12.24 -0.75
N PRO A 59 7.33 12.74 -0.62
CA PRO A 59 6.68 12.89 0.68
C PRO A 59 6.16 11.54 1.17
N ASP A 60 6.02 11.41 2.49
CA ASP A 60 5.48 10.20 3.11
C ASP A 60 4.00 10.01 2.73
N LEU A 61 3.61 8.75 2.49
CA LEU A 61 2.25 8.43 2.04
C LEU A 61 1.21 8.79 3.09
N SER A 62 1.47 8.46 4.35
CA SER A 62 0.64 8.82 5.51
C SER A 62 0.32 10.31 5.54
N THR A 63 1.34 11.15 5.33
CA THR A 63 1.18 12.62 5.28
C THR A 63 0.32 13.05 4.10
N VAL A 64 0.54 12.47 2.91
CA VAL A 64 -0.24 12.79 1.71
C VAL A 64 -1.71 12.41 1.85
N LEU A 65 -1.98 11.25 2.44
CA LEU A 65 -3.33 10.72 2.69
C LEU A 65 -4.01 11.36 3.92
N GLY A 66 -3.28 12.14 4.73
CA GLY A 66 -3.79 12.70 5.97
C GLY A 66 -4.04 11.65 7.07
N SER A 67 -3.34 10.52 7.01
CA SER A 67 -3.48 9.45 7.98
C SER A 67 -2.80 9.82 9.31
N PRO A 68 -3.43 9.56 10.47
CA PRO A 68 -2.80 9.77 11.77
C PRO A 68 -1.73 8.70 12.10
N GLN A 69 -1.68 7.63 11.31
CA GLN A 69 -0.76 6.51 11.44
C GLN A 69 0.33 6.61 10.38
N SER A 70 1.49 6.05 10.70
CA SER A 70 2.66 6.00 9.82
C SER A 70 3.43 4.72 10.09
N PHE A 71 4.04 4.13 9.08
CA PHE A 71 4.87 2.94 9.24
C PHE A 71 6.07 3.21 10.14
N ARG A 72 6.37 2.29 11.06
CA ARG A 72 7.51 2.36 11.96
C ARG A 72 8.11 0.99 12.16
N GLU A 73 9.43 0.90 12.15
CA GLU A 73 10.11 -0.31 12.61
C GLU A 73 9.71 -0.60 14.08
N PRO A 74 9.39 -1.86 14.45
CA PRO A 74 9.59 -3.11 13.71
C PRO A 74 8.33 -3.65 13.00
N ASP A 75 7.35 -2.82 12.64
CA ASP A 75 6.11 -3.27 12.00
C ASP A 75 6.40 -3.98 10.67
N GLN A 76 5.65 -5.05 10.36
CA GLN A 76 5.74 -5.68 9.04
C GLN A 76 4.79 -5.02 8.05
N ILE A 77 3.61 -4.63 8.52
CA ILE A 77 2.55 -3.94 7.79
C ILE A 77 1.88 -2.94 8.71
N ILE A 78 1.28 -1.90 8.14
CA ILE A 78 0.41 -0.98 8.87
C ILE A 78 -0.72 -0.50 7.96
N GLY A 79 -1.93 -0.37 8.51
CA GLY A 79 -3.04 0.32 7.87
C GLY A 79 -2.88 1.83 8.03
N LEU A 80 -3.01 2.57 6.94
CA LEU A 80 -3.08 4.04 6.93
C LEU A 80 -4.54 4.43 6.71
N GLY A 81 -5.29 4.65 7.78
CA GLY A 81 -6.69 5.10 7.69
C GLY A 81 -6.82 6.43 6.95
N ILE A 82 -7.84 6.56 6.10
CA ILE A 82 -8.10 7.72 5.23
C ILE A 82 -9.50 8.27 5.51
N ASP A 83 -9.60 9.59 5.70
CA ASP A 83 -10.90 10.27 5.65
C ASP A 83 -11.34 10.43 4.19
N GLY A 84 -12.18 9.48 3.73
CA GLY A 84 -12.70 9.44 2.37
C GLY A 84 -14.07 10.11 2.20
N ASN A 85 -14.51 10.94 3.16
CA ASN A 85 -15.89 11.42 3.26
C ASN A 85 -16.89 10.25 3.22
N LEU A 86 -16.62 9.25 4.07
CA LEU A 86 -17.37 8.00 4.16
C LEU A 86 -18.47 8.09 5.21
N SER A 87 -19.47 7.22 5.11
CA SER A 87 -20.52 7.08 6.11
C SER A 87 -19.98 6.47 7.42
N ASP A 88 -20.65 6.64 8.55
CA ASP A 88 -20.20 6.13 9.86
C ASP A 88 -19.96 4.61 9.92
N ASN A 89 -20.58 3.84 9.02
CA ASN A 89 -20.41 2.39 8.90
C ASN A 89 -19.47 1.96 7.78
N GLU A 90 -18.78 2.92 7.15
CA GLU A 90 -17.84 2.72 6.05
C GLU A 90 -16.45 3.20 6.49
N SER A 91 -15.41 2.48 6.06
CA SER A 91 -14.02 2.82 6.36
C SER A 91 -13.13 2.50 5.18
N LEU A 92 -12.01 3.21 5.11
CA LEU A 92 -11.00 3.06 4.06
C LEU A 92 -9.62 3.21 4.67
N GLN A 93 -8.73 2.32 4.27
CA GLN A 93 -7.31 2.44 4.56
C GLN A 93 -6.44 2.00 3.39
N VAL A 94 -5.21 2.48 3.38
CA VAL A 94 -4.15 1.91 2.54
C VAL A 94 -3.19 1.17 3.46
N ILE A 95 -3.09 -0.14 3.30
CA ILE A 95 -2.14 -0.96 4.03
C ILE A 95 -0.84 -0.98 3.25
N VAL A 96 0.25 -0.62 3.91
CA VAL A 96 1.60 -0.74 3.37
C VAL A 96 2.44 -1.64 4.26
N GLY A 97 3.54 -2.13 3.73
CA GLY A 97 4.52 -2.85 4.54
C GLY A 97 5.75 -3.26 3.77
N ILE A 98 6.61 -3.99 4.46
CA ILE A 98 7.83 -4.56 3.90
C ILE A 98 7.51 -5.47 2.70
N ASN A 99 8.54 -5.81 1.94
CA ASN A 99 8.42 -6.69 0.77
C ASN A 99 7.40 -6.21 -0.27
N GLU A 100 7.23 -4.88 -0.41
CA GLU A 100 6.33 -4.24 -1.38
C GLU A 100 4.85 -4.59 -1.15
N THR A 101 4.46 -4.82 0.11
CA THR A 101 3.08 -5.10 0.49
C THR A 101 2.25 -3.83 0.34
N PHE A 102 1.25 -3.84 -0.55
CA PHE A 102 0.37 -2.69 -0.76
C PHE A 102 -1.06 -3.17 -1.00
N ILE A 103 -1.99 -2.72 -0.16
CA ILE A 103 -3.41 -3.05 -0.24
C ILE A 103 -4.21 -1.76 -0.07
N ILE A 104 -5.20 -1.54 -0.92
CA ILE A 104 -6.26 -0.56 -0.65
C ILE A 104 -7.44 -1.36 -0.13
N GLU A 105 -7.93 -1.02 1.06
CA GLU A 105 -8.99 -1.77 1.71
C GLU A 105 -10.11 -0.84 2.12
N TYR A 106 -11.27 -1.06 1.53
CA TYR A 106 -12.51 -0.46 1.94
C TYR A 106 -13.39 -1.52 2.58
N TRP A 107 -14.08 -1.14 3.65
CA TRP A 107 -15.12 -1.97 4.23
C TRP A 107 -16.36 -1.19 4.62
N ARG A 108 -17.49 -1.90 4.60
CA ARG A 108 -18.78 -1.41 5.09
C ARG A 108 -19.42 -2.44 5.99
N LEU A 109 -19.80 -2.05 7.20
CA LEU A 109 -20.64 -2.87 8.06
C LEU A 109 -22.06 -2.90 7.48
N ILE A 110 -22.51 -4.09 7.05
CA ILE A 110 -23.82 -4.30 6.40
C ILE A 110 -24.86 -4.87 7.37
N SER A 111 -24.43 -5.68 8.34
CA SER A 111 -25.26 -6.14 9.47
C SER A 111 -24.37 -6.40 10.70
N GLU A 112 -24.96 -6.85 11.81
CA GLU A 112 -24.21 -7.17 13.02
C GLU A 112 -23.05 -8.15 12.71
N ASN A 113 -21.83 -7.66 12.90
CA ASN A 113 -20.58 -8.38 12.62
C ASN A 113 -20.48 -8.96 11.19
N VAL A 114 -21.10 -8.34 10.18
CA VAL A 114 -20.93 -8.71 8.77
C VAL A 114 -20.46 -7.51 7.97
N TYR A 115 -19.40 -7.71 7.21
CA TYR A 115 -18.68 -6.66 6.51
C TYR A 115 -18.64 -6.99 5.02
N LEU A 116 -18.91 -5.98 4.20
CA LEU A 116 -18.58 -5.97 2.78
C LEU A 116 -17.18 -5.36 2.63
N TYR A 117 -16.26 -6.09 2.01
CA TYR A 117 -14.93 -5.59 1.66
C TYR A 117 -14.80 -5.39 0.16
N ILE A 118 -14.14 -4.28 -0.23
CA ILE A 118 -13.62 -4.05 -1.58
C ILE A 118 -12.13 -3.77 -1.42
N CYS A 119 -11.30 -4.71 -1.87
CA CYS A 119 -9.85 -4.62 -1.70
C CYS A 119 -9.12 -4.61 -3.03
N TYR A 120 -8.04 -3.84 -3.12
CA TYR A 120 -7.09 -3.90 -4.21
C TYR A 120 -5.74 -4.40 -3.68
N ASN A 121 -5.36 -5.60 -4.10
CA ASN A 121 -4.14 -6.26 -3.64
C ASN A 121 -3.03 -6.14 -4.68
N TYR A 122 -1.93 -5.47 -4.32
CA TYR A 122 -0.76 -5.39 -5.18
C TYR A 122 0.12 -6.62 -5.03
N ARG A 123 0.42 -7.28 -6.16
CA ARG A 123 1.42 -8.36 -6.23
C ARG A 123 1.94 -8.52 -7.65
N GLU A 124 3.25 -8.69 -7.81
CA GLU A 124 3.88 -9.03 -9.10
C GLU A 124 3.39 -8.11 -10.24
N ARG A 125 3.44 -6.79 -10.02
CA ARG A 125 3.00 -5.77 -10.98
C ARG A 125 1.52 -5.88 -11.38
N LYS A 126 0.69 -6.49 -10.53
CA LYS A 126 -0.76 -6.54 -10.69
C LYS A 126 -1.42 -5.94 -9.46
N LEU A 127 -2.38 -5.04 -9.68
CA LEU A 127 -3.30 -4.61 -8.65
C LEU A 127 -4.62 -5.36 -8.86
N LYS A 128 -4.85 -6.41 -8.07
CA LYS A 128 -6.01 -7.28 -8.21
C LYS A 128 -7.12 -6.82 -7.27
N GLU A 129 -8.25 -6.45 -7.85
CA GLU A 129 -9.48 -6.19 -7.10
C GLU A 129 -10.11 -7.51 -6.61
N THR A 130 -10.55 -7.51 -5.37
CA THR A 130 -11.31 -8.59 -4.73
C THR A 130 -12.47 -7.98 -3.97
N ILE A 131 -13.63 -8.64 -4.00
CA ILE A 131 -14.81 -8.24 -3.26
C ILE A 131 -15.24 -9.45 -2.44
N GLU A 132 -15.52 -9.24 -1.16
CA GLU A 132 -15.98 -10.30 -0.29
C GLU A 132 -17.00 -9.81 0.74
N ILE A 133 -17.76 -10.76 1.27
CA ILE A 133 -18.58 -10.56 2.48
C ILE A 133 -18.04 -11.50 3.54
N SER A 134 -17.72 -10.99 4.71
CA SER A 134 -17.16 -11.78 5.81
C SER A 134 -17.83 -11.45 7.13
N ASN A 135 -17.97 -12.43 8.02
CA ASN A 135 -18.32 -12.18 9.41
C ASN A 135 -17.08 -11.97 10.32
N SER A 136 -16.07 -11.30 9.78
CA SER A 136 -14.83 -10.91 10.45
C SER A 136 -14.52 -9.45 10.14
N ASP A 137 -14.03 -8.73 11.16
CA ASP A 137 -13.50 -7.37 11.04
C ASP A 137 -12.10 -7.30 10.38
N ASP A 138 -11.54 -8.47 10.04
CA ASP A 138 -10.38 -8.60 9.16
C ASP A 138 -10.82 -9.10 7.78
N SER A 139 -10.32 -8.48 6.71
CA SER A 139 -10.51 -8.99 5.35
C SER A 139 -9.57 -10.17 5.05
N LEU A 140 -9.91 -10.97 4.04
CA LEU A 140 -9.02 -11.99 3.49
C LEU A 140 -7.74 -11.39 2.93
N ALA A 141 -7.82 -10.20 2.34
CA ALA A 141 -6.66 -9.48 1.82
C ALA A 141 -5.66 -9.17 2.95
N TRP A 142 -6.16 -8.69 4.09
CA TRP A 142 -5.38 -8.45 5.29
C TRP A 142 -4.83 -9.75 5.88
N ALA A 143 -5.68 -10.75 6.07
CA ALA A 143 -5.30 -12.04 6.66
C ALA A 143 -4.25 -12.79 5.84
N GLU A 144 -4.25 -12.64 4.51
CA GLU A 144 -3.24 -13.21 3.63
C GLU A 144 -1.92 -12.42 3.60
N SER A 145 -1.92 -11.14 4.01
CA SER A 145 -0.82 -10.22 3.72
C SER A 145 0.51 -10.70 4.30
N GLY A 146 0.54 -11.13 5.56
CA GLY A 146 1.75 -11.67 6.17
C GLY A 146 2.14 -13.06 5.63
N TYR A 147 1.19 -13.91 5.20
CA TYR A 147 1.51 -15.16 4.50
C TYR A 147 2.36 -14.87 3.25
N TRP A 148 2.01 -13.82 2.49
CA TRP A 148 2.74 -13.45 1.29
C TRP A 148 4.09 -12.80 1.60
N ILE A 149 4.22 -12.08 2.72
CA ILE A 149 5.51 -11.57 3.22
C ILE A 149 6.47 -12.74 3.51
N ASP A 150 6.02 -13.74 4.26
CA ASP A 150 6.83 -14.89 4.66
C ASP A 150 7.17 -15.78 3.46
N LYS A 151 6.21 -15.99 2.56
CA LYS A 151 6.46 -16.69 1.29
C LYS A 151 7.51 -15.98 0.42
N LYS A 152 7.51 -14.64 0.39
CA LYS A 152 8.52 -13.85 -0.34
C LYS A 152 9.90 -13.92 0.32
N ARG A 153 9.98 -14.22 1.62
CA ARG A 153 11.23 -14.55 2.33
C ARG A 153 11.72 -15.99 2.08
N GLY A 154 10.91 -16.82 1.43
CA GLY A 154 11.22 -18.23 1.17
C GLY A 154 10.83 -19.17 2.31
N GLU A 155 9.97 -18.73 3.22
CA GLU A 155 9.48 -19.57 4.32
C GLU A 155 8.45 -20.59 3.82
N MET A 156 8.51 -21.80 4.36
CA MET A 156 7.51 -22.83 4.10
C MET A 156 6.35 -22.65 5.06
N VAL A 157 5.34 -21.90 4.62
CA VAL A 157 4.12 -21.62 5.39
C VAL A 157 2.91 -22.30 4.74
N ASN A 158 2.06 -22.94 5.56
CA ASN A 158 0.76 -23.46 5.14
C ASN A 158 -0.27 -22.33 5.20
N LEU A 159 -0.96 -22.08 4.08
CA LEU A 159 -1.94 -20.99 4.00
C LEU A 159 -3.09 -21.16 4.99
N GLN A 160 -3.60 -22.38 5.17
CA GLN A 160 -4.73 -22.63 6.08
C GLN A 160 -4.34 -22.36 7.54
N GLU A 161 -3.21 -22.91 7.98
CA GLU A 161 -2.69 -22.69 9.35
C GLU A 161 -2.40 -21.20 9.60
N TYR A 162 -1.91 -20.51 8.58
CA TYR A 162 -1.68 -19.07 8.63
C TYR A 162 -2.99 -18.30 8.82
N LEU A 163 -4.01 -18.59 8.00
CA LEU A 163 -5.30 -17.93 8.07
C LEU A 163 -5.99 -18.19 9.42
N GLU A 164 -5.97 -19.43 9.91
CA GLU A 164 -6.50 -19.78 11.24
C GLU A 164 -5.85 -18.93 12.34
N SER A 165 -4.53 -18.72 12.25
CA SER A 165 -3.77 -17.88 13.20
C SER A 165 -4.06 -16.40 13.04
N ALA A 166 -4.17 -15.90 11.80
CA ALA A 166 -4.46 -14.49 11.51
C ALA A 166 -5.84 -14.11 12.04
N TYR A 167 -6.87 -14.88 11.69
CA TYR A 167 -8.25 -14.61 12.13
C TYR A 167 -8.49 -14.88 13.62
N TRP A 168 -7.58 -15.51 14.34
CA TRP A 168 -7.71 -15.71 15.79
C TRP A 168 -7.85 -14.38 16.55
N PHE A 169 -7.22 -13.32 16.04
CA PHE A 169 -7.28 -11.99 16.66
C PHE A 169 -8.48 -11.16 16.22
N SER A 170 -9.10 -11.50 15.09
CA SER A 170 -10.31 -10.86 14.56
C SER A 170 -11.56 -11.12 15.41
N SER A 171 -12.70 -10.53 15.01
CA SER A 171 -14.01 -10.70 15.62
C SER A 171 -14.57 -12.12 15.47
N SER A 172 -14.12 -12.90 14.47
CA SER A 172 -14.56 -14.28 14.27
C SER A 172 -13.85 -15.30 15.17
N LYS A 173 -12.72 -14.93 15.81
CA LYS A 173 -11.94 -15.80 16.72
C LYS A 173 -11.56 -17.15 16.10
N GLY A 174 -11.03 -17.09 14.89
CA GLY A 174 -10.77 -18.23 14.02
C GLY A 174 -11.37 -17.99 12.63
N LEU A 175 -11.30 -18.97 11.73
CA LEU A 175 -11.81 -18.82 10.37
C LEU A 175 -13.25 -18.29 10.37
N PRO A 176 -13.57 -17.28 9.52
CA PRO A 176 -14.92 -16.77 9.39
C PRO A 176 -15.90 -17.90 9.04
N SER A 177 -17.04 -17.97 9.73
CA SER A 177 -18.10 -18.92 9.39
C SER A 177 -18.95 -18.48 8.20
N LEU A 178 -18.85 -17.21 7.82
CA LEU A 178 -19.40 -16.63 6.59
C LEU A 178 -18.24 -15.95 5.85
N GLN A 179 -17.92 -16.44 4.66
CA GLN A 179 -16.98 -15.79 3.73
C GLN A 179 -17.45 -16.03 2.29
N LEU A 180 -18.05 -15.02 1.68
CA LEU A 180 -18.57 -15.08 0.32
C LEU A 180 -17.65 -14.32 -0.62
N THR A 181 -17.12 -15.00 -1.63
CA THR A 181 -16.28 -14.41 -2.69
C THR A 181 -16.80 -14.72 -4.09
N GLU A 182 -17.72 -15.67 -4.20
CA GLU A 182 -18.33 -16.08 -5.47
C GLU A 182 -19.44 -15.13 -5.89
N LYS A 183 -19.45 -14.77 -7.18
CA LYS A 183 -20.28 -13.69 -7.74
C LYS A 183 -21.76 -13.83 -7.41
N GLU A 184 -22.35 -14.98 -7.69
CA GLU A 184 -23.81 -15.18 -7.55
C GLU A 184 -24.24 -15.12 -6.08
N GLU A 185 -23.52 -15.82 -5.20
CA GLU A 185 -23.82 -15.84 -3.76
C GLU A 185 -23.66 -14.45 -3.15
N LEU A 186 -22.57 -13.76 -3.48
CA LEU A 186 -22.27 -12.42 -2.98
C LEU A 186 -23.31 -11.40 -3.45
N LEU A 187 -23.62 -11.34 -4.74
CA LEU A 187 -24.60 -10.37 -5.26
C LEU A 187 -26.01 -10.65 -4.75
N ASN A 188 -26.41 -11.92 -4.60
CA ASN A 188 -27.70 -12.27 -4.00
C ASN A 188 -27.78 -11.82 -2.55
N TYR A 189 -26.71 -11.97 -1.77
CA TYR A 189 -26.64 -11.49 -0.39
C TYR A 189 -26.78 -9.96 -0.33
N LEU A 190 -25.99 -9.24 -1.13
CA LEU A 190 -25.96 -7.77 -1.17
C LEU A 190 -27.27 -7.14 -1.66
N ASN A 191 -28.01 -7.82 -2.54
CA ASN A 191 -29.28 -7.33 -3.05
C ASN A 191 -30.32 -7.09 -1.93
N THR A 192 -30.26 -7.87 -0.84
CA THR A 192 -31.13 -7.65 0.33
C THR A 192 -30.85 -6.34 1.07
N TYR A 193 -29.68 -5.74 0.83
CA TYR A 193 -29.23 -4.45 1.37
C TYR A 193 -29.27 -3.32 0.33
N GLY A 194 -29.85 -3.57 -0.84
CA GLY A 194 -29.90 -2.59 -1.94
C GLY A 194 -28.54 -2.27 -2.56
N ILE A 195 -27.57 -3.18 -2.43
CA ILE A 195 -26.24 -3.05 -3.04
C ILE A 195 -26.18 -3.98 -4.25
N ASP A 196 -25.98 -3.42 -5.43
CA ASP A 196 -25.86 -4.16 -6.69
C ASP A 196 -24.45 -4.03 -7.30
N ALA A 197 -24.23 -4.70 -8.43
CA ALA A 197 -22.95 -4.65 -9.14
C ALA A 197 -22.61 -3.24 -9.66
N THR A 198 -23.59 -2.37 -9.89
CA THR A 198 -23.36 -0.99 -10.32
C THR A 198 -22.80 -0.18 -9.16
N TRP A 199 -23.42 -0.29 -7.99
CA TRP A 199 -22.94 0.34 -6.75
C TRP A 199 -21.52 -0.12 -6.42
N LEU A 200 -21.22 -1.42 -6.54
CA LEU A 200 -19.87 -1.94 -6.29
C LEU A 200 -18.84 -1.33 -7.24
N ARG A 201 -19.13 -1.24 -8.55
CA ARG A 201 -18.22 -0.62 -9.54
C ARG A 201 -17.98 0.86 -9.24
N GLU A 202 -19.04 1.61 -8.94
CA GLU A 202 -18.95 3.03 -8.64
C GLU A 202 -18.13 3.28 -7.37
N LYS A 203 -18.43 2.53 -6.30
CA LYS A 203 -17.71 2.62 -5.03
C LYS A 203 -16.24 2.25 -5.20
N SER A 204 -15.96 1.13 -5.88
CA SER A 204 -14.61 0.65 -6.15
C SER A 204 -13.79 1.66 -6.96
N SER A 205 -14.37 2.19 -8.04
CA SER A 205 -13.75 3.24 -8.86
C SER A 205 -13.49 4.51 -8.06
N TYR A 206 -14.43 4.95 -7.23
CA TYR A 206 -14.25 6.13 -6.37
C TYR A 206 -13.08 5.96 -5.40
N ILE A 207 -13.00 4.81 -4.72
CA ILE A 207 -11.94 4.51 -3.77
C ILE A 207 -10.56 4.54 -4.45
N LEU A 208 -10.42 3.83 -5.56
CA LEU A 208 -9.13 3.75 -6.25
C LEU A 208 -8.76 5.09 -6.88
N ASN A 209 -9.66 5.66 -7.68
CA ASN A 209 -9.33 6.79 -8.54
C ASN A 209 -9.45 8.13 -7.81
N ASP A 210 -10.61 8.41 -7.21
CA ASP A 210 -10.92 9.72 -6.65
C ASP A 210 -10.33 9.95 -5.26
N VAL A 211 -10.16 8.89 -4.46
CA VAL A 211 -9.59 9.01 -3.12
C VAL A 211 -8.09 8.73 -3.15
N VAL A 212 -7.66 7.52 -3.50
CA VAL A 212 -6.26 7.10 -3.32
C VAL A 212 -5.34 7.68 -4.39
N LEU A 213 -5.59 7.38 -5.68
CA LEU A 213 -4.70 7.78 -6.76
C LEU A 213 -4.70 9.29 -6.98
N LYS A 214 -5.87 9.94 -6.98
CA LYS A 214 -5.96 11.40 -7.13
C LYS A 214 -5.17 12.12 -6.07
N THR A 215 -5.36 11.76 -4.79
CA THR A 215 -4.63 12.37 -3.67
C THR A 215 -3.12 12.18 -3.84
N TRP A 216 -2.68 10.98 -4.22
CA TRP A 216 -1.27 10.72 -4.48
C TRP A 216 -0.73 11.53 -5.65
N PHE A 217 -1.44 11.64 -6.77
CA PHE A 217 -0.97 12.38 -7.94
C PHE A 217 -0.94 13.89 -7.73
N GLU A 218 -1.86 14.44 -6.94
CA GLU A 218 -1.90 15.88 -6.67
C GLU A 218 -0.81 16.33 -5.70
N LYS A 219 -0.39 15.46 -4.77
CA LYS A 219 0.43 15.86 -3.61
C LYS A 219 1.72 15.06 -3.42
N GLY A 220 1.78 13.84 -3.96
CA GLY A 220 2.83 12.87 -3.67
C GLY A 220 3.73 12.53 -4.85
N SER A 221 3.13 12.09 -5.97
CA SER A 221 3.90 11.60 -7.11
C SER A 221 4.58 12.72 -7.87
N GLN A 222 5.82 12.46 -8.31
CA GLN A 222 6.53 13.36 -9.21
C GLN A 222 6.62 12.83 -10.66
N ARG A 223 6.19 11.58 -10.91
CA ARG A 223 6.38 10.93 -12.23
C ARG A 223 5.19 10.17 -12.76
N TYR A 224 4.27 9.77 -11.88
CA TYR A 224 3.09 8.99 -12.22
C TYR A 224 1.86 9.88 -12.22
N SER A 225 0.88 9.48 -13.00
CA SER A 225 -0.39 10.14 -13.17
C SER A 225 -1.42 9.12 -13.64
N PHE A 226 -2.69 9.52 -13.78
CA PHE A 226 -3.73 8.63 -14.32
C PHE A 226 -3.35 8.04 -15.69
N ASP A 227 -2.71 8.82 -16.56
CA ASP A 227 -2.27 8.36 -17.88
C ASP A 227 -0.98 7.52 -17.86
N LYS A 228 -0.29 7.49 -16.72
CA LYS A 228 1.02 6.86 -16.57
C LYS A 228 1.15 6.27 -15.17
N LEU A 229 0.65 5.05 -15.00
CA LEU A 229 0.77 4.29 -13.75
C LEU A 229 2.12 3.54 -13.62
N GLY A 230 2.86 3.39 -14.72
CA GLY A 230 4.08 2.58 -14.80
C GLY A 230 3.81 1.13 -15.21
N ASP A 231 4.76 0.23 -14.92
CA ASP A 231 4.63 -1.20 -15.22
C ASP A 231 3.72 -1.88 -14.18
N VAL A 232 2.40 -1.72 -14.36
CA VAL A 232 1.36 -2.34 -13.55
C VAL A 232 0.11 -2.65 -14.37
N LYS A 233 -0.54 -3.77 -14.05
CA LYS A 233 -1.86 -4.15 -14.57
C LYS A 233 -2.91 -4.09 -13.47
N ILE A 234 -3.97 -3.31 -13.66
CA ILE A 234 -5.15 -3.35 -12.80
C ILE A 234 -6.05 -4.51 -13.28
N ILE A 235 -6.50 -5.37 -12.36
CA ILE A 235 -7.33 -6.53 -12.66
C ILE A 235 -8.64 -6.38 -11.90
N GLU A 236 -9.72 -6.20 -12.64
CA GLU A 236 -11.09 -6.15 -12.11
C GLU A 236 -11.49 -7.51 -11.50
N SER A 237 -12.26 -7.42 -10.41
CA SER A 237 -12.82 -8.56 -9.69
C SER A 237 -13.69 -9.44 -10.59
N SER A 238 -13.65 -10.75 -10.40
CA SER A 238 -14.57 -11.69 -11.07
C SER A 238 -16.03 -11.46 -10.70
N VAL A 239 -16.30 -10.82 -9.56
CA VAL A 239 -17.66 -10.44 -9.13
C VAL A 239 -18.28 -9.40 -10.07
N LEU A 240 -17.45 -8.55 -10.69
CA LEU A 240 -17.91 -7.41 -11.50
C LEU A 240 -17.93 -7.68 -13.01
N LYS A 241 -17.28 -8.77 -13.45
CA LYS A 241 -17.28 -9.28 -14.83
C LYS A 241 -18.57 -10.02 -15.14
#